data_AF-A0A246JIP9-F1
#
_entry.id   AF-A0A246JIP9-F1
#
_cell.length_a   1.000
_cell.length_b   1.000
_cell.length_c   1.000
_cell.angle_alpha   90.00
_cell.angle_beta   90.00
_cell.angle_gamma   90.00
#
_symmetry.space_group_name_H-M   'P 1'
#
loop_
_entity.id
_entity.type
_entity.pdbx_description
1 polymer ?
#
loop_
_entity_poly.entity_id
_entity_poly.type
_entity_poly.pdbx_seq_one_letter_code
_entity_poly.pdbx_strand_id
1 'polypeptide(L)'
;MARVGHLIRRKQHEIERATRILRAFFDPTQMQAPEPGVIRRVILIGPYARRSWYEDRRTIDFSDYELWIVVNHPLFKEECCWRRARDVIRRELGDRCAADLEIYSKSDIRIAKAERDTFILDRIEAGITLYRASRDASMGDRNSRGMRP
;
A
#
# COMPACT_ATOMS: atom_id res chain seq x y z
N MET A 1 8.90 -6.74 -6.97
CA MET A 1 8.59 -5.82 -5.85
C MET A 1 9.72 -4.81 -5.74
N ALA A 2 9.42 -3.52 -5.64
CA ALA A 2 10.45 -2.51 -5.36
C ALA A 2 11.02 -2.81 -3.97
N ARG A 3 12.36 -2.86 -3.86
CA ARG A 3 13.01 -3.21 -2.61
C ARG A 3 13.28 -1.94 -1.82
N VAL A 4 12.80 -1.88 -0.58
CA VAL A 4 13.25 -0.92 0.44
C VAL A 4 14.67 -1.28 0.92
N GLY A 5 15.58 -1.43 -0.05
CA GLY A 5 16.91 -2.03 0.15
C GLY A 5 17.84 -1.23 1.06
N HIS A 6 17.50 0.03 1.30
CA HIS A 6 18.20 0.91 2.24
C HIS A 6 17.87 0.63 3.71
N LEU A 7 16.79 -0.11 4.00
CA LEU A 7 16.42 -0.47 5.35
C LEU A 7 17.17 -1.74 5.80
N ILE A 8 17.28 -1.97 7.10
CA ILE A 8 17.79 -3.24 7.64
C ILE A 8 16.85 -4.40 7.30
N ARG A 9 17.39 -5.62 7.19
CA ARG A 9 16.63 -6.83 6.76
C ARG A 9 15.32 -7.06 7.53
N ARG A 10 15.33 -6.86 8.85
CA ARG A 10 14.12 -6.98 9.68
C ARG A 10 13.00 -6.06 9.19
N LYS A 11 13.29 -4.76 9.05
CA LYS A 11 12.34 -3.73 8.61
C LYS A 11 11.85 -3.98 7.17
N GLN A 12 12.75 -4.45 6.28
CA GLN A 12 12.36 -4.88 4.93
C GLN A 12 11.28 -5.98 4.97
N HIS A 13 11.49 -7.02 5.78
CA HIS A 13 10.53 -8.12 5.92
C HIS A 13 9.21 -7.69 6.55
N GLU A 14 9.24 -6.80 7.53
CA GLU A 14 8.02 -6.24 8.14
C GLU A 14 7.17 -5.49 7.11
N ILE A 15 7.78 -4.60 6.31
CA ILE A 15 7.09 -3.84 5.25
C ILE A 15 6.56 -4.77 4.15
N GLU A 16 7.35 -5.76 3.74
CA GLU A 16 6.91 -6.77 2.77
C GLU A 16 5.73 -7.59 3.32
N ARG A 17 5.77 -7.95 4.61
CA ARG A 17 4.69 -8.70 5.28
C ARG A 17 3.42 -7.86 5.38
N ALA A 18 3.52 -6.62 5.83
CA ALA A 18 2.39 -5.68 5.87
C ALA A 18 1.74 -5.54 4.48
N THR A 19 2.55 -5.34 3.44
CA THR A 19 2.06 -5.25 2.05
C THR A 19 1.33 -6.51 1.60
N ARG A 20 1.82 -7.70 1.97
CA ARG A 20 1.15 -8.98 1.66
C ARG A 20 -0.17 -9.11 2.41
N ILE A 21 -0.21 -8.76 3.70
CA ILE A 21 -1.43 -8.80 4.52
C ILE A 21 -2.49 -7.85 3.93
N LEU A 22 -2.12 -6.61 3.61
CA LEU A 22 -3.03 -5.64 2.98
C LEU A 22 -3.69 -6.21 1.73
N ARG A 23 -2.92 -6.90 0.88
CA ARG A 23 -3.44 -7.49 -0.35
C ARG A 23 -4.29 -8.74 -0.12
N ALA A 24 -3.92 -9.56 0.87
CA ALA A 24 -4.61 -10.82 1.13
C ALA A 24 -5.93 -10.63 1.89
N PHE A 25 -6.03 -9.59 2.72
CA PHE A 25 -7.15 -9.35 3.62
C PHE A 25 -7.99 -8.12 3.26
N PHE A 26 -7.71 -7.48 2.13
CA PHE A 26 -8.61 -6.50 1.53
C PHE A 26 -9.90 -7.21 1.10
N ASP A 27 -11.02 -6.79 1.70
CA ASP A 27 -12.33 -7.37 1.46
C ASP A 27 -13.27 -6.37 0.76
N PRO A 28 -13.32 -6.38 -0.58
CA PRO A 28 -14.21 -5.50 -1.31
C PRO A 28 -15.68 -5.94 -1.26
N THR A 29 -15.99 -7.14 -0.76
CA THR A 29 -17.37 -7.66 -0.76
C THR A 29 -18.27 -6.95 0.25
N GLN A 30 -17.67 -6.23 1.20
CA GLN A 30 -18.36 -5.38 2.18
C GLN A 30 -19.05 -4.15 1.54
N MET A 31 -18.75 -3.85 0.28
CA MET A 31 -19.25 -2.67 -0.43
C MET A 31 -19.84 -3.06 -1.79
N GLN A 32 -21.02 -2.53 -2.09
CA GLN A 32 -21.64 -2.71 -3.41
C GLN A 32 -21.19 -1.58 -4.34
N ALA A 33 -20.15 -1.84 -5.13
CA ALA A 33 -19.64 -0.90 -6.12
C ALA A 33 -19.92 -1.36 -7.56
N PRO A 34 -19.91 -0.46 -8.55
CA PRO A 34 -20.13 -0.82 -9.97
C PRO A 34 -19.03 -1.69 -10.57
N GLU A 35 -17.85 -1.72 -9.95
CA GLU A 35 -16.68 -2.48 -10.38
C GLU A 35 -16.11 -3.29 -9.20
N PRO A 36 -15.49 -4.46 -9.46
CA PRO A 36 -14.84 -5.24 -8.40
C PRO A 36 -13.70 -4.44 -7.77
N GLY A 37 -13.54 -4.57 -6.45
CA GLY A 37 -12.50 -3.82 -5.74
C GLY A 37 -11.11 -4.31 -6.08
N VAL A 38 -10.24 -3.38 -6.44
CA VAL A 38 -8.85 -3.64 -6.81
C VAL A 38 -7.93 -2.63 -6.14
N ILE A 39 -6.96 -3.14 -5.39
CA ILE A 39 -5.80 -2.37 -4.96
C ILE A 39 -4.96 -2.05 -6.20
N ARG A 40 -4.84 -0.78 -6.56
CA ARG A 40 -4.02 -0.32 -7.69
C ARG A 40 -2.57 -0.12 -7.29
N ARG A 41 -2.32 0.44 -6.10
CA ARG A 41 -0.97 0.71 -5.56
C ARG A 41 -0.94 0.57 -4.05
N VAL A 42 0.22 0.18 -3.52
CA VAL A 42 0.61 0.36 -2.12
C VAL A 42 1.95 1.08 -2.13
N ILE A 43 2.05 2.17 -1.37
CA ILE A 43 3.19 3.09 -1.36
C ILE A 43 3.63 3.28 0.08
N LEU A 44 4.92 3.12 0.35
CA LEU A 44 5.54 3.51 1.61
C LEU A 44 5.83 5.00 1.57
N ILE A 45 5.36 5.73 2.57
CA ILE A 45 5.55 7.17 2.75
C ILE A 45 6.41 7.41 3.99
N GLY A 46 6.76 8.67 4.21
CA GLY A 46 7.35 9.11 5.46
C GLY A 46 8.82 8.70 5.66
N PRO A 47 9.28 8.64 6.92
CA PRO A 47 10.69 8.49 7.25
C PRO A 47 11.33 7.21 6.71
N TYR A 48 10.57 6.11 6.66
CA TYR A 48 11.07 4.84 6.13
C TYR A 48 11.25 4.84 4.62
N ALA A 49 10.53 5.69 3.88
CA ALA A 49 10.79 5.90 2.46
C ALA A 49 12.04 6.77 2.22
N ARG A 50 12.28 7.75 3.11
CA ARG A 50 13.28 8.82 2.92
C ARG A 50 14.61 8.64 3.67
N ARG A 51 14.88 7.46 4.24
CA ARG A 51 16.10 7.17 5.05
C ARG A 51 16.25 8.03 6.32
N SER A 52 15.17 8.68 6.76
CA SER A 52 15.16 9.55 7.95
C SER A 52 14.41 8.93 9.13
N TRP A 53 14.15 7.62 9.08
CA TRP A 53 13.49 6.88 10.16
C TRP A 53 14.41 6.74 11.37
N TYR A 54 13.80 6.65 12.56
CA TYR A 54 14.50 6.40 13.81
C TYR A 54 13.80 5.27 14.59
N GLU A 55 14.58 4.62 15.46
CA GLU A 55 14.11 3.60 16.38
C GLU A 55 14.93 3.73 17.68
N ASP A 56 14.32 4.23 18.75
CA ASP A 56 14.93 4.30 20.07
C ASP A 56 14.59 3.02 20.86
N ARG A 57 15.60 2.16 21.01
CA ARG A 57 15.46 0.89 21.76
C ARG A 57 15.25 1.09 23.25
N ARG A 58 15.50 2.28 23.79
CA ARG A 58 15.39 2.60 25.21
C ARG A 58 14.00 3.14 25.56
N THR A 59 13.36 3.88 24.67
CA THR A 59 12.02 4.46 24.91
C THR A 59 10.88 3.68 24.27
N ILE A 60 11.17 2.71 23.39
CA ILE A 60 10.17 1.99 22.58
C ILE A 60 9.51 2.91 21.53
N ASP A 61 10.02 4.14 21.36
CA ASP A 61 9.55 5.03 20.30
C ASP A 61 10.22 4.68 18.97
N PHE A 62 9.39 4.39 17.98
CA PHE A 62 9.81 4.19 16.61
C PHE A 62 8.87 4.98 15.70
N SER A 63 9.40 5.41 14.55
CA SER A 63 8.52 5.93 13.50
C SER A 63 7.52 4.85 13.07
N ASP A 64 6.32 5.27 12.69
CA ASP A 64 5.30 4.38 12.13
C ASP A 64 5.54 4.09 10.66
N TYR A 65 5.09 2.92 10.20
CA TYR A 65 5.04 2.61 8.78
C TYR A 65 3.82 3.27 8.16
N GLU A 66 4.04 4.41 7.54
CA GLU A 66 3.01 5.12 6.78
C GLU A 66 2.82 4.45 5.41
N LEU A 67 1.68 3.80 5.22
CA LEU A 67 1.31 3.08 4.00
C LEU A 67 0.12 3.75 3.34
N TRP A 68 0.33 4.30 2.15
CA TRP A 68 -0.72 4.85 1.32
C TRP A 68 -1.19 3.82 0.30
N ILE A 69 -2.49 3.56 0.29
CA ILE A 69 -3.13 2.59 -0.59
C ILE A 69 -3.99 3.33 -1.60
N VAL A 70 -3.83 3.00 -2.88
CA VAL A 70 -4.70 3.54 -3.94
C VAL A 70 -5.63 2.43 -4.45
N VAL A 71 -6.93 2.60 -4.30
CA VAL A 71 -7.98 1.71 -4.81
C VAL A 71 -8.61 2.25 -6.10
N ASN A 72 -9.31 1.39 -6.85
CA ASN A 72 -9.98 1.79 -8.10
C ASN A 72 -11.21 2.67 -7.87
N HIS A 73 -11.97 2.43 -6.81
CA HIS A 73 -13.24 3.11 -6.55
C HIS A 73 -13.31 3.73 -5.14
N PRO A 74 -13.93 4.92 -4.94
CA PRO A 74 -14.04 5.57 -3.62
C PRO A 74 -14.70 4.74 -2.53
N LEU A 75 -15.70 3.92 -2.87
CA LEU A 75 -16.37 3.03 -1.91
C LEU A 75 -15.42 2.04 -1.21
N PHE A 76 -14.29 1.69 -1.84
CA PHE A 76 -13.30 0.79 -1.22
C PHE A 76 -12.35 1.50 -0.26
N LYS A 77 -12.55 2.79 0.02
CA LYS A 77 -11.86 3.53 1.09
C LYS A 77 -12.43 3.21 2.47
N GLU A 78 -13.65 2.71 2.52
CA GLU A 78 -14.40 2.49 3.75
C GLU A 78 -13.71 1.48 4.67
N GLU A 79 -13.75 1.76 5.98
CA GLU A 79 -13.01 1.02 7.00
C GLU A 79 -13.38 -0.47 7.03
N CYS A 80 -14.62 -0.83 6.70
CA CYS A 80 -15.05 -2.23 6.66
C CYS A 80 -14.23 -3.09 5.68
N CYS A 81 -13.75 -2.50 4.58
CA CYS A 81 -12.92 -3.21 3.60
C CYS A 81 -11.51 -3.53 4.13
N TRP A 82 -11.07 -2.83 5.17
CA TRP A 82 -9.68 -2.85 5.68
C TRP A 82 -9.55 -3.34 7.11
N ARG A 83 -10.65 -3.41 7.86
CA ARG A 83 -10.68 -3.83 9.28
C ARG A 83 -9.90 -5.11 9.52
N ARG A 84 -10.18 -6.15 8.71
CA ARG A 84 -9.50 -7.44 8.83
C ARG A 84 -8.00 -7.33 8.54
N ALA A 85 -7.60 -6.57 7.53
CA ALA A 85 -6.19 -6.35 7.22
C ALA A 85 -5.46 -5.62 8.36
N ARG A 86 -6.08 -4.57 8.94
CA ARG A 86 -5.55 -3.84 10.09
C ARG A 86 -5.39 -4.73 11.32
N ASP A 87 -6.37 -5.58 11.62
CA ASP A 87 -6.29 -6.51 12.74
C ASP A 87 -5.17 -7.54 12.57
N VAL A 88 -4.99 -8.09 11.36
CA VAL A 88 -3.91 -9.04 11.09
C VAL A 88 -2.54 -8.35 11.16
N ILE A 89 -2.41 -7.14 10.63
CA ILE A 89 -1.17 -6.33 10.76
C ILE A 89 -0.84 -6.11 12.23
N ARG A 90 -1.80 -5.63 13.02
CA ARG A 90 -1.62 -5.38 14.45
C ARG A 90 -1.24 -6.66 15.20
N ARG A 91 -1.87 -7.79 14.90
CA ARG A 91 -1.55 -9.07 15.56
C ARG A 91 -0.17 -9.60 15.18
N GLU A 92 0.24 -9.47 13.91
CA GLU A 92 1.51 -10.03 13.45
C GLU A 92 2.71 -9.10 13.68
N LEU A 93 2.50 -7.79 13.71
CA LEU A 93 3.55 -6.78 13.77
C LEU A 93 3.49 -5.88 15.01
N GLY A 94 2.40 -5.91 15.80
CA GLY A 94 2.01 -4.87 16.77
C GLY A 94 3.03 -4.46 17.83
N ASP A 95 3.89 -5.37 18.28
CA ASP A 95 4.95 -5.03 19.25
C ASP A 95 6.23 -4.50 18.59
N ARG A 96 6.30 -4.51 17.25
CA ARG A 96 7.50 -4.20 16.46
C ARG A 96 7.37 -2.95 15.60
N CYS A 97 6.14 -2.56 15.28
CA CYS A 97 5.81 -1.34 14.56
C CYS A 97 4.31 -1.02 14.66
N ALA A 98 3.97 0.27 14.66
CA ALA A 98 2.64 0.71 14.25
C ALA A 98 2.66 0.99 12.73
N ALA A 99 1.54 0.71 12.08
CA ALA A 99 1.37 0.89 10.64
C ALA A 99 0.13 1.75 10.41
N ASP A 100 0.36 2.96 9.93
CA ASP A 100 -0.71 3.89 9.59
C ASP A 100 -1.12 3.70 8.14
N LEU A 101 -2.42 3.46 7.95
CA LEU A 101 -2.99 3.18 6.63
C LEU A 101 -3.86 4.35 6.19
N GLU A 102 -3.49 4.96 5.07
CA GLU A 102 -4.30 5.98 4.41
C GLU A 102 -4.76 5.49 3.03
N ILE A 103 -6.08 5.54 2.79
CA ILE A 103 -6.69 4.94 1.60
C ILE A 103 -7.22 6.04 0.69
N TYR A 104 -6.71 6.07 -0.53
CA TYR A 104 -7.07 6.98 -1.59
C TYR A 104 -7.76 6.24 -2.73
N SER A 105 -8.69 6.90 -3.40
CA SER A 105 -9.28 6.40 -4.65
C SER A 105 -8.52 6.91 -5.88
N LYS A 106 -8.71 6.25 -7.03
CA LYS A 106 -8.25 6.78 -8.32
C LYS A 106 -8.81 8.18 -8.60
N SER A 107 -10.01 8.50 -8.12
CA SER A 107 -10.61 9.82 -8.27
C SER A 107 -9.89 10.87 -7.41
N ASP A 108 -9.52 10.52 -6.17
CA ASP A 108 -8.78 11.42 -5.26
C ASP A 108 -7.44 11.83 -5.90
N ILE A 109 -6.73 10.86 -6.48
CA ILE A 109 -5.46 11.14 -7.19
C ILE A 109 -5.68 12.00 -8.45
N ARG A 110 -6.84 11.89 -9.10
CA ARG A 110 -7.18 12.77 -10.25
C ARG A 110 -7.48 14.19 -9.80
N ILE A 111 -8.20 14.35 -8.69
CA ILE A 111 -8.53 15.65 -8.10
C ILE A 111 -7.24 16.34 -7.65
N ALA A 112 -6.38 15.65 -6.87
CA ALA A 112 -5.09 16.17 -6.44
C ALA A 112 -4.22 16.67 -7.61
N LYS A 113 -4.25 15.98 -8.75
CA LYS A 113 -3.58 16.43 -9.98
C LYS A 113 -4.21 17.66 -10.61
N ALA A 114 -5.54 17.71 -10.68
CA ALA A 114 -6.26 18.83 -11.26
C ALA A 114 -6.05 20.11 -10.43
N GLU A 115 -6.03 19.97 -9.11
CA GLU A 115 -5.86 21.06 -8.15
C GLU A 115 -4.39 21.40 -7.88
N ARG A 116 -3.45 20.63 -8.43
CA ARG A 116 -2.00 20.73 -8.15
C ARG A 116 -1.70 20.66 -6.65
N ASP A 117 -2.38 19.77 -5.94
CA ASP A 117 -2.18 19.53 -4.52
C ASP A 117 -0.79 18.90 -4.29
N THR A 118 0.15 19.74 -3.87
CA THR A 118 1.52 19.33 -3.58
C THR A 118 1.61 18.44 -2.35
N PHE A 119 0.64 18.46 -1.42
CA PHE A 119 0.68 17.61 -0.24
C PHE A 119 0.63 16.12 -0.62
N ILE A 120 -0.31 15.76 -1.50
CA ILE A 120 -0.51 14.39 -1.97
C ILE A 120 0.54 14.02 -3.02
N LEU A 121 0.76 14.90 -4.00
CA LEU A 121 1.61 14.58 -5.15
C LEU A 121 3.08 14.42 -4.75
N ASP A 122 3.62 15.34 -3.96
CA ASP A 122 5.03 15.30 -3.54
C ASP A 122 5.29 14.10 -2.60
N ARG A 123 4.32 13.72 -1.76
CA ARG A 123 4.42 12.52 -0.93
C ARG A 123 4.43 11.25 -1.76
N ILE A 124 3.53 11.13 -2.72
CA ILE A 124 3.48 9.98 -3.63
C ILE A 124 4.76 9.87 -4.46
N GLU A 125 5.30 11.01 -4.92
CA GLU A 125 6.54 11.05 -5.70
C GLU A 125 7.77 10.68 -4.86
N ALA A 126 7.86 11.20 -3.64
CA ALA A 126 8.94 10.86 -2.71
C ALA A 126 8.80 9.47 -2.07
N GLY A 127 7.64 8.82 -2.23
CA GLY A 127 7.32 7.52 -1.67
C GLY A 127 7.92 6.35 -2.46
N ILE A 128 7.98 5.18 -1.83
CA ILE A 128 8.44 3.94 -2.47
C ILE A 128 7.22 3.08 -2.80
N THR A 129 6.95 2.86 -4.09
CA THR A 129 5.86 1.98 -4.52
C THR A 129 6.18 0.51 -4.23
N LEU A 130 5.56 -0.07 -3.20
CA LEU A 130 5.72 -1.46 -2.78
C LEU A 130 4.99 -2.44 -3.69
N TYR A 131 3.80 -2.05 -4.16
CA TYR A 131 2.96 -2.84 -5.05
C TYR A 131 2.28 -1.96 -6.11
N ARG A 132 2.13 -2.50 -7.33
CA ARG A 132 1.40 -1.86 -8.43
C ARG A 132 0.73 -2.93 -9.30
N ALA A 133 -0.60 -2.86 -9.41
CA ALA A 133 -1.39 -3.87 -10.14
C ALA A 133 -0.95 -4.05 -11.61
N SER A 134 -0.56 -2.98 -12.30
CA SER A 134 -0.10 -3.08 -13.70
C SER A 134 1.25 -3.81 -13.86
N ARG A 135 2.07 -3.87 -12.80
CA ARG A 135 3.35 -4.60 -12.82
C ARG A 135 3.17 -6.07 -12.43
N ASP A 136 2.19 -6.39 -11.60
CA ASP A 136 1.86 -7.78 -11.26
C ASP A 136 1.02 -8.47 -12.36
N ALA A 137 0.27 -7.72 -13.17
CA ALA A 137 -0.45 -8.25 -14.34
C ALA A 137 0.48 -8.70 -15.49
N SER A 138 1.76 -8.34 -15.47
CA SER A 138 2.72 -8.67 -16.53
C SER A 138 3.22 -10.13 -16.51
N MET A 139 2.78 -10.96 -15.56
CA MET A 139 3.16 -12.37 -15.44
C MET A 139 2.07 -13.36 -15.88
N GLY A 140 0.97 -12.89 -16.51
CA GLY A 140 -0.15 -13.75 -16.90
C GLY A 140 -0.54 -13.76 -18.38
N ASP A 141 -0.04 -12.84 -19.21
CA ASP A 141 -0.64 -12.60 -20.54
C ASP A 141 0.39 -12.68 -21.69
N ARG A 142 1.21 -13.74 -21.70
CA ARG A 142 2.13 -14.05 -22.81
C ARG A 142 1.97 -15.43 -23.44
N ASN A 143 0.84 -16.11 -23.24
CA ASN A 143 0.59 -17.38 -23.93
C ASN A 143 -0.84 -17.55 -24.44
N SER A 144 -1.27 -16.68 -25.35
CA SER A 144 -2.43 -16.93 -26.20
C SER A 144 -2.50 -15.97 -27.39
N ARG A 145 -1.48 -15.99 -28.25
CA ARG A 145 -1.64 -15.56 -29.65
C ARG A 145 -0.83 -16.47 -30.55
N GLY A 146 -1.53 -17.37 -31.22
CA GLY A 146 -0.97 -18.15 -32.30
C GLY A 146 -1.61 -19.50 -32.51
N MET A 147 -2.94 -19.58 -32.63
CA MET A 147 -3.53 -20.57 -33.53
C MET A 147 -4.96 -20.19 -33.87
N ARG A 148 -5.20 -19.88 -35.16
CA ARG A 148 -6.38 -20.24 -35.95
C ARG A 148 -6.38 -19.47 -37.28
N PRO A 149 -6.99 -20.02 -38.34
CA PRO A 149 -7.20 -21.43 -38.71
C PRO A 149 -6.19 -21.89 -39.77
#